data_AF-A0AAE1W973-F1
#
_entry.id   AF-A0AAE1W973-F1
#
_cell.length_a   1.000
_cell.length_b   1.000
_cell.length_c   1.000
_cell.angle_alpha   90.00
_cell.angle_beta   90.00
_cell.angle_gamma   90.00
#
_symmetry.space_group_name_H-M   'P 1'
#
loop_
_entity.id
_entity.type
_entity.pdbx_description
1 polymer ?
#
loop_
_entity_poly.entity_id
_entity_poly.type
_entity_poly.pdbx_seq_one_letter_code
_entity_poly.pdbx_strand_id
1 'polypeptide(L)'
;MEKSIRTMGDYWTKLLICALVLLTTQVHCHFNPRINVTFLDNAVSIGAVCLDGSPAGYHYEKGYGTGADNWLVYLPVGSQT
;
A
#
# COMPACT_ATOMS: atom_id res chain seq x y z
N MET A 1 41.91 17.47 -28.65
CA MET A 1 42.17 17.09 -27.25
C MET A 1 41.15 17.72 -26.29
N GLU A 2 40.78 18.99 -26.45
CA GLU A 2 39.77 19.65 -25.61
C GLU A 2 38.34 19.09 -25.76
N LYS A 3 37.95 18.69 -26.98
CA LYS A 3 36.62 18.09 -27.25
C LYS A 3 36.40 16.78 -26.48
N SER A 4 37.42 15.93 -26.34
CA SER A 4 37.28 14.66 -25.61
C SER A 4 37.14 14.86 -24.09
N ILE A 5 37.75 15.92 -23.54
CA ILE A 5 37.61 16.28 -22.12
C ILE A 5 36.20 16.77 -21.81
N ARG A 6 35.63 17.60 -22.70
CA ARG A 6 34.24 18.08 -22.60
C ARG A 6 33.23 16.94 -22.67
N THR A 7 33.37 16.06 -23.66
CA THR A 7 32.49 14.89 -23.82
C THR A 7 32.58 13.94 -22.63
N MET A 8 33.78 13.75 -22.06
CA MET A 8 33.96 12.92 -20.86
C MET A 8 33.24 13.53 -19.65
N GLY A 9 33.34 14.85 -19.43
CA GLY A 9 32.60 15.56 -18.38
C GLY A 9 31.07 15.44 -18.50
N ASP A 10 30.54 15.45 -19.73
CA ASP A 10 29.11 15.27 -20.00
C ASP A 10 28.63 13.85 -19.61
N TYR A 11 29.43 12.81 -19.88
CA TYR A 11 29.11 11.44 -19.48
C TYR A 11 29.13 11.28 -17.96
N TRP A 12 30.13 11.84 -17.28
CA TRP A 12 30.22 11.82 -15.82
C TRP A 12 29.03 12.53 -15.18
N THR A 13 28.62 13.67 -15.75
CA THR A 13 27.46 14.42 -15.27
C THR A 13 26.17 13.63 -15.46
N LYS A 14 25.98 13.02 -16.63
CA LYS A 14 24.82 12.13 -16.89
C LYS A 14 24.80 10.92 -15.95
N LEU A 15 25.96 10.32 -15.68
CA LEU A 15 26.09 9.17 -14.78
C LEU A 15 25.78 9.56 -13.34
N LEU A 16 26.23 10.72 -12.88
CA LEU A 16 25.90 11.29 -11.57
C LEU A 16 24.39 11.56 -11.43
N ILE A 17 23.76 12.15 -12.46
CA ILE A 17 22.32 12.40 -12.49
C ILE A 17 21.56 11.06 -12.45
N CYS A 18 21.95 10.06 -13.26
CA CYS A 18 21.35 8.74 -13.21
C CYS A 18 21.48 8.09 -11.84
N ALA A 19 22.66 8.16 -11.20
CA ALA A 19 22.87 7.60 -9.88
C ALA A 19 22.01 8.29 -8.81
N LEU A 20 21.90 9.62 -8.83
CA LEU A 20 21.04 10.39 -7.93
C LEU A 20 19.55 10.06 -8.14
N VAL A 21 19.10 9.94 -9.39
CA VAL A 21 17.73 9.51 -9.72
C VAL A 21 17.49 8.10 -9.17
N LEU A 22 18.40 7.15 -9.41
CA LEU A 22 18.26 5.78 -8.90
C LEU A 22 18.21 5.73 -7.35
N LEU A 23 19.06 6.51 -6.68
CA LEU A 23 19.09 6.62 -5.22
C LEU A 23 17.79 7.23 -4.65
N THR A 24 17.16 8.16 -5.35
CA THR A 24 15.87 8.77 -4.92
C THR A 24 14.66 7.90 -5.27
N THR A 25 14.73 7.08 -6.33
CA THR A 25 13.63 6.18 -6.73
C THR A 25 13.38 5.03 -5.75
N GLN A 26 14.30 4.76 -4.81
CA GLN A 26 14.08 3.78 -3.74
C GLN A 26 13.21 4.31 -2.58
N VAL A 27 12.81 5.58 -2.60
CA VAL A 27 12.12 6.24 -1.47
C VAL A 27 10.59 6.34 -1.68
N HIS A 28 10.07 6.00 -2.87
CA HIS A 28 8.63 5.98 -3.10
C HIS A 28 8.14 4.58 -3.43
N CYS A 29 7.12 4.16 -2.67
CA CYS A 29 6.17 3.07 -2.97
C CYS A 29 6.50 1.67 -2.44
N HIS A 30 6.62 1.53 -1.11
CA HIS A 30 6.03 0.35 -0.45
C HIS A 30 5.46 0.71 0.92
N PHE A 31 4.45 1.59 0.93
CA PHE A 31 3.52 1.67 2.05
C PHE A 31 2.17 1.12 1.57
N ASN A 32 2.07 -0.19 1.48
CA ASN A 32 0.78 -0.87 1.45
C ASN A 32 0.59 -1.44 2.85
N PRO A 33 -0.01 -0.69 3.80
CA PRO A 33 -0.38 -1.25 5.08
C PRO A 33 -1.44 -2.31 4.79
N ARG A 34 -1.00 -3.56 4.65
CA ARG A 34 -1.89 -4.70 4.48
C ARG A 34 -2.62 -4.88 5.80
N ILE A 35 -3.84 -4.33 5.89
CA ILE A 35 -4.72 -4.55 7.02
C ILE A 35 -5.22 -5.98 6.90
N ASN A 36 -4.83 -6.84 7.84
CA ASN A 36 -5.27 -8.23 7.82
C ASN A 36 -6.78 -8.32 8.06
N VAL A 37 -7.43 -9.33 7.47
CA VAL A 37 -8.83 -9.61 7.78
C VAL A 37 -8.91 -10.24 9.18
N THR A 38 -9.86 -9.77 9.97
CA THR A 38 -10.24 -10.38 11.26
C THR A 38 -11.53 -11.15 11.05
N PHE A 39 -11.50 -12.46 11.26
CA PHE A 39 -12.70 -13.30 11.24
C PHE A 39 -13.40 -13.25 12.59
N LEU A 40 -14.72 -13.34 12.57
CA LEU A 40 -15.50 -13.35 13.80
C LEU A 40 -15.31 -14.68 14.55
N ASP A 41 -15.03 -14.58 15.86
CA ASP A 41 -14.96 -15.76 16.71
C ASP A 41 -16.30 -16.48 16.72
N ASN A 42 -16.27 -17.81 16.63
CA ASN A 42 -17.47 -18.65 16.61
C ASN A 42 -18.48 -18.28 15.50
N ALA A 43 -18.02 -17.63 14.42
CA ALA A 43 -18.84 -17.20 13.28
C ALA A 43 -19.82 -18.27 12.80
N VAL A 44 -19.32 -19.49 12.61
CA VAL A 44 -20.11 -20.63 12.12
C VAL A 44 -21.20 -21.01 13.13
N SER A 45 -20.91 -21.05 14.43
CA SER A 45 -21.91 -21.47 15.43
C SER A 45 -23.01 -20.45 15.64
N ILE A 46 -22.75 -19.16 15.38
CA ILE A 46 -23.75 -18.09 15.49
C ILE A 46 -24.41 -17.74 14.15
N GLY A 47 -24.04 -18.41 13.06
CA GLY A 47 -24.59 -18.18 11.72
C GLY A 47 -24.07 -16.91 11.02
N ALA A 48 -23.00 -16.30 11.51
CA ALA A 48 -22.35 -15.15 10.88
C ALA A 48 -21.40 -15.59 9.75
N VAL A 49 -21.98 -16.10 8.66
CA VAL A 49 -21.25 -16.70 7.54
C VAL A 49 -21.57 -16.01 6.21
N CYS A 50 -20.64 -16.13 5.26
CA CYS A 50 -20.84 -15.74 3.86
C CYS A 50 -21.79 -16.72 3.15
N LEU A 51 -22.15 -16.41 1.89
CA LEU A 51 -23.03 -17.26 1.07
C LEU A 51 -22.46 -18.67 0.81
N ASP A 52 -21.14 -18.84 0.89
CA ASP A 52 -20.45 -20.11 0.75
C ASP A 52 -20.24 -20.86 2.09
N GLY A 53 -20.72 -20.30 3.21
CA GLY A 53 -20.57 -20.86 4.56
C GLY A 53 -19.24 -20.54 5.23
N SER A 54 -18.32 -19.81 4.60
CA SER A 54 -17.09 -19.34 5.25
C SER A 54 -17.38 -18.30 6.35
N PRO A 55 -16.53 -18.18 7.39
CA PRO A 55 -16.68 -17.15 8.41
C PRO A 55 -16.70 -15.73 7.83
N ALA A 56 -17.67 -14.91 8.26
CA ALA A 56 -17.63 -13.47 7.97
C ALA A 56 -16.44 -12.80 8.69
N GLY A 57 -15.95 -11.69 8.13
CA GLY A 57 -14.83 -10.94 8.70
C GLY A 57 -14.82 -9.47 8.30
N TYR A 58 -13.92 -8.71 8.91
CA TYR A 58 -13.76 -7.28 8.69
C TYR A 58 -12.29 -6.86 8.69
N HIS A 59 -12.00 -5.73 8.05
CA HIS A 59 -10.73 -5.02 8.21
C HIS A 59 -10.91 -3.95 9.29
N TYR A 60 -9.94 -3.81 10.19
CA TYR A 60 -9.97 -2.79 11.25
C TYR A 60 -8.63 -2.09 11.34
N GLU A 61 -8.71 -0.76 11.33
CA GLU A 61 -7.59 0.13 11.61
C GLU A 61 -8.04 1.15 12.64
N LYS A 62 -7.25 1.32 13.69
CA LYS A 62 -7.57 2.23 14.78
C LYS A 62 -7.35 3.68 14.33
N GLY A 63 -8.37 4.51 14.50
CA GLY A 63 -8.25 5.96 14.28
C GLY A 63 -7.23 6.61 15.22
N TYR A 64 -6.72 7.77 14.82
CA TYR A 64 -5.76 8.56 15.60
C TYR A 64 -6.15 10.04 15.66
N GLY A 65 -5.57 10.77 16.61
CA GLY A 65 -5.84 12.20 16.80
C GLY A 65 -7.33 12.47 17.02
N THR A 66 -7.89 13.41 16.26
CA THR A 66 -9.32 13.76 16.30
C THR A 66 -10.24 12.65 15.79
N GLY A 67 -9.70 11.63 15.13
CA GLY A 67 -10.44 10.47 14.63
C GLY A 67 -10.50 9.29 15.59
N ALA A 68 -9.84 9.34 16.75
CA ALA A 68 -9.70 8.18 17.64
C ALA A 68 -11.03 7.62 18.18
N ASP A 69 -12.01 8.49 18.38
CA ASP A 69 -13.34 8.14 18.89
C ASP A 69 -14.43 8.15 17.80
N ASN A 70 -14.02 8.33 16.54
CA ASN A 70 -14.92 8.36 15.40
C ASN A 70 -14.86 7.05 14.62
N TRP A 71 -16.03 6.53 14.22
CA TRP A 71 -16.15 5.26 13.52
C TRP A 71 -16.55 5.47 12.06
N LEU A 72 -15.84 4.82 11.15
CA LEU A 72 -16.21 4.69 9.75
C LEU A 72 -16.46 3.21 9.45
N VAL A 73 -17.68 2.88 9.05
CA VAL A 73 -18.06 1.52 8.64
C VAL A 73 -18.31 1.53 7.14
N TYR A 74 -17.48 0.80 6.40
CA TYR A 74 -17.62 0.63 4.95
C TYR A 74 -18.17 -0.77 4.64
N LEU A 75 -19.32 -0.81 3.96
CA LEU A 75 -19.99 -2.06 3.57
C LEU A 75 -19.89 -2.20 2.05
N PRO A 76 -18.89 -2.95 1.52
CA PRO A 76 -18.78 -3.16 0.09
C PRO A 76 -19.94 -4.01 -0.40
N VAL A 77 -20.57 -3.58 -1.49
CA VAL A 77 -21.58 -4.37 -2.20
C VAL A 77 -21.00 -4.77 -3.54
N GLY A 78 -21.01 -6.07 -3.83
CA GLY A 78 -20.74 -6.60 -5.17
C GLY A 78 -22.06 -6.85 -5.88
N SER A 79 -22.19 -6.39 -7.13
CA SER A 79 -23.27 -6.80 -8.02
C SER A 79 -22.80 -7.96 -8.90
N GLN A 80 -23.51 -9.09 -8.90
CA GLN A 80 -23.36 -10.08 -9.97
C GLN A 80 -24.20 -9.58 -11.16
N THR A 81 -23.53 -9.07 -12.20
CA THR A 81 -24.13 -8.82 -13.53
C THR A 81 -23.80 -9.96 -14.46
#